data_AF-A0A081AID8-F1
#
_entry.id   AF-A0A081AID8-F1
#
_cell.length_a   1.000
_cell.length_b   1.000
_cell.length_c   1.000
_cell.angle_alpha   90.00
_cell.angle_beta   90.00
_cell.angle_gamma   90.00
#
_symmetry.space_group_name_H-M   'P 1'
#
loop_
_entity.id
_entity.type
_entity.pdbx_description
1 polymer ?
#
loop_
_entity_poly.entity_id
_entity_poly.type
_entity_poly.pdbx_seq_one_letter_code
_entity_poly.pdbx_strand_id
1 'polypeptide(L)'
;MSRAHMPCHRGTATVHTAYVYRLYRDDCLDVFGNYLKDLNVLGRDLSKVLLVDNSPHAFGYQVNNGIPIETWYDDEADAELLNLLPFLESLVDVDDVRPIVEKQFQIQKLIDATPDEIV
;
A
#
# COMPACT_ATOMS: atom_id res chain seq x y z
N MET A 1 24.84 3.48 -48.56
CA MET A 1 23.90 3.83 -47.48
C MET A 1 24.35 3.11 -46.22
N SER A 2 24.97 3.84 -45.30
CA SER A 2 25.58 3.27 -44.10
C SER A 2 24.49 2.95 -43.07
N ARG A 3 24.34 1.68 -42.68
CA ARG A 3 23.52 1.28 -41.53
C ARG A 3 24.29 1.63 -40.27
N ALA A 4 23.87 2.68 -39.57
CA ALA A 4 24.30 2.93 -38.20
C ALA A 4 23.76 1.80 -37.31
N HIS A 5 24.67 1.01 -36.75
CA HIS A 5 24.37 0.02 -35.72
C HIS A 5 24.26 0.79 -34.41
N MET A 6 23.03 1.02 -33.91
CA MET A 6 22.85 1.54 -32.55
C MET A 6 23.33 0.48 -31.55
N PRO A 7 24.24 0.79 -30.61
CA PRO A 7 24.56 -0.12 -29.54
C PRO A 7 23.35 -0.22 -28.60
N CYS A 8 22.80 -1.42 -28.47
CA CYS A 8 21.89 -1.76 -27.37
C CYS A 8 22.68 -1.62 -26.06
N HIS A 9 22.42 -0.54 -25.32
CA HIS A 9 22.86 -0.44 -23.93
C HIS A 9 22.17 -1.55 -23.14
N ARG A 10 22.91 -2.64 -22.91
CA ARG A 10 22.58 -3.60 -21.85
C ARG A 10 22.73 -2.90 -20.51
N GLY A 11 21.68 -2.19 -20.10
CA GLY A 11 21.47 -1.90 -18.70
C GLY A 11 21.36 -3.25 -17.98
N THR A 12 22.30 -3.54 -17.12
CA THR A 12 22.17 -4.62 -16.14
C THR A 12 21.06 -4.23 -15.17
N ALA A 13 19.81 -4.55 -15.52
CA ALA A 13 18.71 -4.48 -14.57
C ALA A 13 18.94 -5.60 -13.54
N THR A 14 19.59 -5.25 -12.44
CA THR A 14 19.60 -6.09 -11.25
C THR A 14 18.14 -6.22 -10.81
N VAL A 15 17.57 -7.42 -10.95
CA VAL A 15 16.26 -7.72 -10.37
C VAL A 15 16.47 -7.78 -8.86
N HIS A 16 16.26 -6.65 -8.19
CA HIS A 16 16.12 -6.65 -6.74
C HIS A 16 14.83 -7.38 -6.40
N THR A 17 14.90 -8.49 -5.66
CA THR A 17 13.72 -9.16 -5.16
C THR A 17 13.09 -8.27 -4.08
N ALA A 18 12.11 -7.46 -4.47
CA ALA A 18 11.43 -6.52 -3.58
C ALA A 18 10.50 -7.19 -2.55
N TYR A 19 10.17 -8.48 -2.75
CA TYR A 19 9.23 -9.23 -1.93
C TYR A 19 9.97 -10.29 -1.11
N VAL A 20 9.87 -10.19 0.22
CA VAL A 20 10.45 -11.18 1.15
C VAL A 20 9.47 -12.32 1.45
N TYR A 21 8.17 -12.00 1.53
CA TYR A 21 7.08 -12.95 1.81
C TYR A 21 5.92 -12.72 0.84
N ARG A 22 5.11 -13.76 0.63
CA ARG A 22 3.88 -13.70 -0.15
C ARG A 22 2.75 -14.28 0.70
N LEU A 23 1.69 -13.51 0.86
CA LEU A 23 0.47 -13.89 1.53
C LEU A 23 -0.68 -13.84 0.51
N TYR A 24 -1.69 -14.67 0.72
CA TYR A 24 -2.78 -14.88 -0.21
C TYR A 24 -4.13 -14.78 0.50
N ARG A 25 -5.20 -15.06 -0.24
CA ARG A 25 -6.58 -14.96 0.25
C ARG A 25 -6.83 -15.85 1.47
N ASP A 26 -6.20 -17.02 1.54
CA ASP A 26 -6.35 -17.97 2.65
C ASP A 26 -5.69 -17.45 3.95
N ASP A 27 -4.86 -16.40 3.86
CA ASP A 27 -4.24 -15.73 5.01
C ASP A 27 -5.08 -14.52 5.49
N CYS A 28 -6.17 -14.18 4.80
CA CYS A 28 -7.09 -13.09 5.18
C CYS A 28 -8.21 -13.57 6.10
N LEU A 29 -8.80 -12.63 6.85
CA LEU A 29 -10.04 -12.85 7.61
C LEU A 29 -11.25 -12.50 6.74
N ASP A 30 -12.14 -13.47 6.52
CA ASP A 30 -13.43 -13.24 5.88
C ASP A 30 -14.44 -12.69 6.89
N VAL A 31 -14.82 -11.42 6.70
CA VAL A 31 -15.82 -10.72 7.51
C VAL A 31 -16.93 -10.24 6.58
N PHE A 32 -18.07 -10.93 6.61
CA PHE A 32 -19.24 -10.63 5.79
C PHE A 32 -18.93 -10.54 4.28
N GLY A 33 -18.02 -11.41 3.78
CA GLY A 33 -17.62 -11.42 2.37
C GLY A 33 -16.51 -10.43 2.01
N ASN A 34 -16.01 -9.65 2.97
CA ASN A 34 -14.84 -8.80 2.82
C ASN A 34 -13.60 -9.51 3.38
N TYR A 35 -12.49 -9.44 2.64
CA TYR A 35 -11.22 -10.03 3.07
C TYR A 35 -10.36 -8.97 3.77
N LEU A 36 -10.37 -9.01 5.10
CA LEU A 36 -9.58 -8.13 5.95
C LEU A 36 -8.18 -8.72 6.17
N LYS A 37 -7.17 -7.85 6.21
CA LYS A 37 -5.77 -8.20 6.41
C LYS A 37 -5.36 -7.77 7.83
N ASP A 38 -5.52 -8.67 8.80
CA ASP A 38 -5.08 -8.39 10.17
C ASP A 38 -3.54 -8.38 10.25
N LEU A 39 -2.95 -7.21 10.43
CA LEU A 39 -1.50 -7.04 10.47
C LEU A 39 -0.85 -7.65 11.72
N ASN A 40 -1.60 -7.97 12.77
CA ASN A 40 -1.05 -8.62 13.96
C ASN A 40 -0.43 -9.99 13.64
N VAL A 41 -0.95 -10.70 12.63
CA VAL A 41 -0.46 -12.03 12.24
C VAL A 41 0.96 -12.01 11.68
N LEU A 42 1.45 -10.82 11.28
CA LEU A 42 2.79 -10.66 10.72
C LEU A 42 3.90 -10.79 11.78
N GLY A 43 3.57 -10.67 13.07
CA GLY A 43 4.56 -10.69 14.16
C GLY A 43 5.58 -9.55 14.06
N ARG A 44 5.16 -8.40 13.52
CA ARG A 44 5.98 -7.18 13.36
C ARG A 44 5.47 -6.09 14.30
N ASP A 45 6.37 -5.20 14.69
CA ASP A 45 5.97 -3.98 15.41
C ASP A 45 5.14 -3.09 14.48
N LEU A 46 3.86 -2.91 14.82
CA LEU A 46 2.92 -2.10 14.03
C LEU A 46 3.31 -0.62 13.96
N SER A 47 4.22 -0.13 14.82
CA SER A 47 4.80 1.21 14.67
C SER A 47 5.65 1.34 13.39
N LYS A 48 6.04 0.22 12.78
CA LYS A 48 6.91 0.12 11.60
C LYS A 48 6.25 -0.58 10.40
N VAL A 49 4.92 -0.77 10.41
CA VAL A 49 4.18 -1.47 9.35
C VAL A 49 3.23 -0.52 8.65
N LEU A 50 3.12 -0.64 7.33
CA LEU A 50 2.14 0.05 6.50
C LEU A 50 1.45 -0.98 5.60
N LEU A 51 0.18 -0.74 5.28
CA LEU A 51 -0.61 -1.51 4.33
C LEU A 51 -1.18 -0.59 3.27
N VAL A 52 -0.67 -0.67 2.04
CA VAL A 52 -1.20 0.07 0.88
C VAL A 52 -2.24 -0.82 0.20
N ASP A 53 -3.48 -0.34 0.09
CA ASP A 53 -4.57 -1.10 -0.53
C ASP A 53 -5.60 -0.16 -1.16
N ASN A 54 -6.21 -0.60 -2.25
CA ASN A 54 -7.26 0.15 -2.94
C ASN A 54 -8.66 -0.13 -2.37
N SER A 55 -8.79 -1.06 -1.42
CA SER A 55 -10.00 -1.33 -0.65
C SER A 55 -9.82 -0.90 0.80
N PRO A 56 -10.54 0.14 1.27
CA PRO A 56 -10.46 0.59 2.66
C PRO A 56 -10.78 -0.49 3.71
N HIS A 57 -11.63 -1.45 3.36
CA HIS A 57 -11.97 -2.58 4.22
C HIS A 57 -10.73 -3.45 4.52
N ALA A 58 -9.78 -3.56 3.60
CA ALA A 58 -8.64 -4.47 3.73
C ALA A 58 -7.78 -4.18 4.98
N PHE A 59 -7.68 -2.92 5.40
CA PHE A 59 -6.94 -2.50 6.60
C PHE A 59 -7.86 -2.13 7.77
N GLY A 60 -9.11 -2.59 7.79
CA GLY A 60 -10.12 -2.22 8.79
C GLY A 60 -9.72 -2.50 10.26
N TYR A 61 -8.88 -3.51 10.52
CA TYR A 61 -8.39 -3.79 11.89
C TYR A 61 -7.25 -2.86 12.35
N GLN A 62 -6.54 -2.23 11.41
CA GLN A 62 -5.43 -1.32 11.69
C GLN A 62 -5.52 -0.11 10.77
N VAL A 63 -6.60 0.66 10.92
CA VAL A 63 -6.92 1.82 10.07
C VAL A 63 -5.75 2.81 9.99
N ASN A 64 -5.06 3.04 11.11
CA ASN A 64 -3.91 3.97 11.17
C ASN A 64 -2.61 3.40 10.57
N ASN A 65 -2.61 2.15 10.10
CA ASN A 65 -1.55 1.56 9.29
C ASN A 65 -1.91 1.52 7.79
N GLY A 66 -3.16 1.85 7.44
CA GLY A 66 -3.69 1.79 6.08
C GLY A 66 -3.37 3.05 5.27
N ILE A 67 -2.86 2.85 4.06
CA ILE A 67 -2.70 3.88 3.03
C ILE A 67 -3.67 3.54 1.91
N PRO A 68 -4.75 4.31 1.72
CA PRO A 68 -5.62 4.14 0.58
C PRO A 68 -4.85 4.55 -0.68
N ILE A 69 -5.00 3.77 -1.74
CA ILE A 69 -4.50 4.11 -3.08
C ILE A 69 -5.62 3.95 -4.10
N GLU A 70 -5.59 4.74 -5.16
CA GLU A 70 -6.60 4.64 -6.21
C GLU A 70 -6.55 3.27 -6.90
N THR A 71 -7.72 2.82 -7.35
CA THR A 71 -7.81 1.62 -8.17
C THR A 71 -7.29 1.93 -9.56
N TRP A 72 -6.33 1.14 -10.02
CA TRP A 72 -5.80 1.25 -11.38
C TRP A 72 -6.72 0.57 -12.39
N TYR A 73 -7.01 1.26 -13.50
CA TYR A 73 -7.92 0.81 -14.56
C TYR A 73 -7.27 0.93 -15.96
N ASP A 74 -6.09 0.31 -16.15
CA ASP A 74 -5.38 0.27 -17.44
C ASP A 74 -4.96 1.65 -18.01
N ASP A 75 -4.84 2.67 -17.15
CA ASP A 75 -4.33 3.99 -17.57
C ASP A 75 -2.80 4.00 -17.60
N GLU A 76 -2.23 4.26 -18.78
CA GLU A 76 -0.77 4.39 -18.98
C GLU A 76 -0.20 5.69 -18.38
N ALA A 77 -1.06 6.69 -18.12
CA ALA A 77 -0.69 7.93 -17.47
C ALA A 77 -0.77 7.86 -15.93
N ASP A 78 -1.23 6.73 -15.37
CA ASP A 78 -1.27 6.54 -13.92
C ASP A 78 0.13 6.68 -13.31
N ALA A 79 0.21 7.48 -12.24
CA ALA A 79 1.43 7.72 -11.51
C ALA A 79 1.24 7.55 -10.00
N GLU A 80 0.18 6.88 -9.55
CA GLU A 80 -0.23 6.88 -8.14
C GLU A 80 0.84 6.27 -7.22
N LEU A 81 1.48 5.18 -7.67
CA LEU A 81 2.61 4.60 -6.94
C LEU A 81 3.82 5.53 -6.86
N LEU A 82 4.08 6.31 -7.90
CA LEU A 82 5.18 7.30 -7.91
C LEU A 82 4.84 8.50 -7.02
N ASN A 83 3.58 8.95 -7.05
CA ASN A 83 3.06 10.02 -6.22
C ASN A 83 3.09 9.66 -4.72
N LEU A 84 3.05 8.37 -4.40
CA LEU A 84 3.15 7.87 -3.04
C LEU A 84 4.59 7.88 -2.48
N LEU A 85 5.62 7.86 -3.34
CA LEU A 85 7.03 7.77 -2.91
C LEU A 85 7.45 8.88 -1.93
N PRO A 86 7.18 10.17 -2.16
CA PRO A 86 7.61 11.22 -1.23
C PRO A 86 7.00 11.05 0.17
N PHE A 87 5.78 10.52 0.25
CA PHE A 87 5.16 10.22 1.54
C PHE A 87 5.86 9.04 2.22
N LEU A 88 6.12 7.95 1.52
CA LEU A 88 6.84 6.79 2.09
C LEU A 88 8.27 7.14 2.52
N GLU A 89 8.97 7.96 1.75
CA GLU A 89 10.31 8.48 2.09
C GLU A 89 10.28 9.30 3.39
N SER A 90 9.21 10.06 3.62
CA SER A 90 9.05 10.85 4.87
C SER A 90 8.89 9.98 6.13
N LEU A 91 8.62 8.69 5.98
CA LEU A 91 8.37 7.76 7.09
C LEU A 91 9.59 6.91 7.48
N VAL A 92 10.70 6.97 6.72
CA VAL A 92 11.86 6.07 6.88
C VAL A 92 12.45 6.10 8.30
N ASP A 93 12.62 7.30 8.86
CA ASP A 93 13.26 7.50 10.17
C ASP A 93 12.24 7.78 11.30
N VAL A 94 10.95 7.55 11.04
CA VAL A 94 9.89 7.83 12.01
C VAL A 94 9.78 6.69 13.02
N ASP A 95 9.71 7.03 14.32
CA ASP A 95 9.57 6.06 15.39
C ASP A 95 8.26 5.27 15.33
N ASP A 96 7.14 5.94 15.07
CA ASP A 96 5.82 5.34 14.89
C ASP A 96 5.09 6.00 13.71
N VAL A 97 4.82 5.22 12.65
CA VAL A 97 4.19 5.73 11.43
C VAL A 97 2.73 6.10 11.61
N ARG A 98 2.04 5.49 12.58
CA ARG A 98 0.57 5.53 12.70
C ARG A 98 -0.01 6.93 12.90
N PRO A 99 0.55 7.81 13.76
CA PRO A 99 0.04 9.17 13.91
C PRO A 99 0.18 10.02 12.64
N ILE A 100 1.18 9.74 11.80
CA ILE A 100 1.42 10.47 10.56
C ILE A 100 0.43 10.01 9.49
N VAL A 101 0.22 8.70 9.37
CA VAL A 101 -0.80 8.10 8.49
C VAL A 101 -2.20 8.58 8.86
N GLU A 102 -2.55 8.56 10.14
CA GLU A 102 -3.83 9.08 10.65
C GLU A 102 -4.02 10.55 10.27
N LYS A 103 -3.00 11.38 10.48
CA LYS A 103 -3.06 12.80 10.13
C LYS A 103 -3.22 13.03 8.63
N GLN A 104 -2.55 12.22 7.80
CA GLN A 104 -2.54 12.37 6.34
C GLN A 104 -3.86 11.94 5.70
N PHE A 105 -4.41 10.80 6.10
CA PHE A 105 -5.56 10.19 5.42
C PHE A 105 -6.88 10.29 6.20
N GLN A 106 -6.82 10.48 7.52
CA GLN A 106 -7.99 10.71 8.39
C GLN A 106 -9.09 9.65 8.24
N ILE A 107 -8.73 8.40 7.94
CA ILE A 107 -9.70 7.35 7.60
C ILE A 107 -10.65 7.07 8.77
N GLN A 108 -10.15 7.05 10.00
CA GLN A 108 -11.02 6.86 11.18
C GLN A 108 -12.13 7.92 11.25
N LYS A 109 -11.80 9.17 10.95
CA LYS A 109 -12.79 10.26 10.91
C LYS A 109 -13.84 10.07 9.83
N LEU A 110 -13.47 9.46 8.69
CA LEU A 110 -14.42 9.12 7.62
C LEU A 110 -15.35 7.98 8.04
N ILE A 111 -14.82 6.97 8.73
CA ILE A 111 -15.61 5.87 9.31
C ILE A 111 -16.61 6.44 10.31
N ASP A 112 -16.15 7.25 11.27
CA ASP A 112 -16.98 7.84 12.32
C ASP A 112 -18.06 8.79 11.77
N ALA A 113 -17.84 9.37 10.59
CA ALA A 113 -18.80 10.23 9.91
C ALA A 113 -19.86 9.46 9.11
N THR A 114 -19.70 8.13 8.95
CA THR A 114 -20.64 7.28 8.21
C THR A 114 -21.73 6.78 9.15
N PRO A 115 -23.03 6.97 8.84
CA PRO A 115 -24.12 6.46 9.67
C PRO A 115 -24.09 4.93 9.79
N ASP A 116 -24.48 4.41 10.96
CA ASP A 116 -24.52 2.98 11.30
C ASP A 116 -25.39 2.09 10.38
N GLU A 117 -26.05 2.65 9.36
CA GLU A 117 -26.95 1.93 8.44
C GLU A 117 -26.26 1.38 7.17
N ILE A 118 -24.93 1.49 7.03
CA ILE A 118 -24.18 0.99 5.85
C ILE A 118 -23.14 -0.11 6.21
N VAL A 119 -23.10 -0.59 7.46
CA VAL A 119 -22.25 -1.72 7.87
C VAL A 119 -23.05 -3.00 8.01
#